data_AF-W1YKM6-F1
#
_entry.id   AF-W1YKM6-F1
#
_cell.length_a   1.000
_cell.length_b   1.000
_cell.length_c   1.000
_cell.angle_alpha   90.00
_cell.angle_beta   90.00
_cell.angle_gamma   90.00
#
_symmetry.space_group_name_H-M   'P 1'
#
loop_
_entity.id
_entity.type
_entity.pdbx_description
1 polymer ?
#
loop_
_entity_poly.entity_id
_entity_poly.type
_entity_poly.pdbx_seq_one_letter_code
_entity_poly.pdbx_strand_id
1 'polypeptide(L)' 'GGDRPVAHLDVTNPYSPELRDILQKVGTEQGLTIHNGGTYVCTEGPRFETPAEIKMFHMLGGDTVGMTNVP' A
#
# COMPACT_ATOMS: atom_id res chain seq x y z
N GLY A 1 29.91 -6.40 -7.29
CA GLY A 1 29.43 -5.03 -7.48
C GLY A 1 29.37 -4.77 -8.95
N GLY A 2 28.18 -4.60 -9.51
CA GLY A 2 28.02 -4.26 -10.93
C GLY A 2 27.97 -2.75 -11.13
N ASP A 3 28.25 -2.29 -12.35
CA ASP A 3 28.32 -0.88 -12.77
C ASP A 3 26.97 -0.12 -12.74
N ARG A 4 26.02 -0.51 -11.89
CA ARG A 4 24.77 0.22 -11.73
C ARG A 4 25.00 1.42 -10.82
N PRO A 5 24.66 2.64 -11.26
CA PRO A 5 24.71 3.81 -10.39
C PRO A 5 23.77 3.63 -9.21
N VAL A 6 24.16 4.18 -8.06
CA VAL A 6 23.32 4.22 -6.86
C VAL A 6 22.07 5.05 -7.15
N ALA A 7 20.90 4.53 -6.81
CA ALA A 7 19.62 5.22 -6.93
C ALA A 7 18.99 5.41 -5.54
N HIS A 8 18.74 6.67 -5.18
CA HIS A 8 17.95 7.04 -4.01
C HIS A 8 16.62 7.60 -4.52
N LEU A 9 15.55 6.80 -4.39
CA LEU A 9 14.22 7.18 -4.86
C LEU A 9 13.44 7.87 -3.75
N ASP A 10 12.74 8.94 -4.11
CA ASP A 10 11.75 9.55 -3.24
C ASP A 10 10.50 8.65 -3.16
N VAL A 11 10.02 8.43 -1.95
CA VAL A 11 8.83 7.62 -1.63
C VAL A 11 7.79 8.42 -0.87
N THR A 12 7.85 9.75 -0.91
CA THR A 12 6.84 10.64 -0.31
C THR A 12 5.43 10.32 -0.85
N ASN A 13 5.34 10.03 -2.15
CA ASN A 13 4.11 9.58 -2.81
C ASN A 13 4.41 8.33 -3.64
N PRO A 14 4.33 7.12 -3.04
CA PRO A 14 4.74 5.89 -3.72
C PRO A 14 3.72 5.40 -4.76
N TYR A 15 2.50 5.96 -4.76
CA TYR A 15 1.45 5.65 -5.72
C TYR A 15 1.18 6.86 -6.63
N SER A 16 1.05 6.63 -7.94
CA SER A 16 0.72 7.70 -8.90
C SER A 16 -0.64 8.33 -8.57
N PRO A 17 -0.70 9.65 -8.34
CA PRO A 17 -1.96 10.35 -8.10
C PRO A 17 -2.90 10.27 -9.30
N GLU A 18 -2.36 10.32 -10.53
CA GLU A 18 -3.15 10.26 -11.76
C GLU A 18 -3.89 8.92 -11.90
N LEU A 19 -3.20 7.81 -11.63
CA LEU A 19 -3.82 6.49 -11.67
C LEU A 19 -4.87 6.31 -10.57
N ARG A 20 -4.59 6.84 -9.36
CA ARG A 20 -5.55 6.82 -8.26
C ARG A 20 -6.83 7.58 -8.62
N ASP A 21 -6.71 8.74 -9.25
CA ASP A 21 -7.85 9.55 -9.67
C ASP A 21 -8.69 8.84 -10.75
N ILE A 22 -8.04 8.19 -11.71
CA ILE A 22 -8.73 7.38 -12.74
C ILE A 22 -9.51 6.23 -12.10
N LEU A 23 -8.88 5.48 -11.18
CA LEU A 23 -9.52 4.36 -10.48
C LEU A 23 -10.72 4.83 -9.65
N GLN A 24 -10.57 5.93 -8.91
CA GLN A 24 -11.65 6.51 -8.13
C GLN A 24 -12.83 6.92 -9.03
N LYS A 25 -12.54 7.62 -10.13
CA LYS A 25 -13.57 8.09 -11.06
C LYS A 25 -14.36 6.92 -11.66
N VAL A 26 -13.66 5.96 -12.29
CA VAL A 26 -14.30 4.82 -12.95
C VAL A 26 -15.05 3.97 -11.94
N GLY A 27 -14.48 3.70 -10.76
CA GLY A 27 -15.16 2.94 -9.72
C GLY A 27 -16.47 3.59 -9.27
N THR A 28 -16.46 4.93 -9.09
CA THR A 28 -17.66 5.69 -8.73
C THR A 28 -18.71 5.65 -9.84
N GLU A 29 -18.31 5.81 -11.10
CA GLU A 29 -19.22 5.73 -12.27
C GLU A 29 -19.89 4.36 -12.40
N GLN A 30 -19.21 3.29 -11.98
CA GLN A 30 -19.74 1.93 -11.95
C GLN A 30 -20.57 1.62 -10.68
N GLY A 31 -20.75 2.60 -9.79
CA GLY A 31 -21.47 2.42 -8.52
C GLY A 31 -20.73 1.54 -7.51
N LEU A 32 -19.41 1.37 -7.65
CA LEU A 32 -18.58 0.64 -6.70
C LEU A 32 -18.25 1.51 -5.48
N THR A 33 -18.20 0.89 -4.30
CA THR A 33 -17.65 1.55 -3.12
C THR A 33 -16.13 1.52 -3.20
N ILE A 34 -15.50 2.69 -3.30
CA ILE A 34 -14.05 2.85 -3.34
C ILE A 34 -13.61 3.66 -2.13
N HIS A 35 -12.63 3.14 -1.40
CA HIS A 35 -11.93 3.87 -0.34
C HIS A 35 -10.74 4.58 -0.97
N ASN A 36 -10.81 5.91 -1.11
CA ASN A 36 -9.70 6.68 -1.67
C ASN A 36 -8.64 6.94 -0.59
N GLY A 37 -7.59 6.12 -0.60
CA GLY A 37 -6.46 6.23 0.31
C GLY A 37 -6.43 5.11 1.34
N GLY A 38 -5.37 5.13 2.13
CA GLY A 38 -5.08 4.13 3.15
C GLY A 38 -3.61 3.69 3.11
N THR A 39 -3.09 3.30 4.25
CA THR A 39 -1.73 2.78 4.43
C THR A 39 -1.78 1.26 4.35
N TYR A 40 -1.06 0.70 3.37
CA TYR A 40 -0.86 -0.74 3.25
C TYR A 40 0.36 -1.15 4.07
N VAL A 41 0.18 -2.12 4.98
CA VAL A 41 1.26 -2.76 5.72
C VAL A 41 1.66 -4.05 5.03
N CYS A 42 2.91 -4.12 4.59
CA CYS A 42 3.47 -5.33 3.99
C CYS A 42 4.17 -6.17 5.06
N THR A 43 3.83 -7.46 5.13
CA THR A 43 4.45 -8.45 6.00
C THR A 43 5.07 -9.58 5.17
N GLU A 44 5.98 -10.36 5.75
CA GLU A 44 6.67 -11.42 5.01
C GLU A 44 5.78 -12.61 4.63
N GLY A 45 4.78 -12.95 5.45
CA GLY A 45 4.02 -14.20 5.29
C GLY A 45 4.89 -15.47 5.47
N PRO A 46 4.43 -16.65 5.01
CA PRO A 46 3.08 -16.97 4.51
C PRO A 46 2.06 -17.14 5.65
N ARG A 47 2.50 -17.06 6.91
CA ARG A 47 1.59 -17.03 8.06
C ARG A 47 0.78 -15.75 8.05
N PHE A 48 -0.47 -15.83 8.50
CA PHE A 48 -1.20 -14.62 8.87
C PHE A 48 -0.65 -14.03 10.17
N GLU A 49 -0.98 -12.77 10.38
CA GLU A 49 -0.61 -12.05 11.58
C GLU A 49 -1.56 -12.36 12.73
N THR A 50 -1.00 -12.33 13.93
CA THR A 50 -1.74 -12.49 15.17
C THR A 50 -2.63 -11.28 15.42
N PRO A 51 -3.68 -11.39 16.24
CA PRO A 51 -4.50 -10.23 16.63
C PRO A 51 -3.70 -9.11 17.29
N ALA A 52 -2.57 -9.42 17.95
CA ALA A 52 -1.70 -8.42 18.56
C ALA A 52 -0.91 -7.62 17.50
N GLU A 53 -0.39 -8.31 16.48
CA GLU A 53 0.28 -7.68 15.33
C GLU A 53 -0.67 -6.78 14.55
N ILE A 54 -1.90 -7.23 14.26
CA ILE A 54 -2.92 -6.41 13.59
C ILE A 54 -3.26 -5.15 14.40
N LYS A 55 -3.44 -5.27 15.72
CA LYS A 55 -3.67 -4.10 16.60
C LYS A 55 -2.49 -3.12 16.56
N MET A 56 -1.27 -3.65 16.58
CA MET A 56 -0.06 -2.84 16.47
C MET A 56 -0.04 -2.07 15.13
N PHE A 57 -0.30 -2.73 13.99
CA PHE A 57 -0.34 -2.06 12.69
C PHE A 57 -1.39 -0.96 12.61
N HIS A 58 -2.58 -1.23 13.15
CA HIS A 58 -3.63 -0.22 13.21
C HIS A 58 -3.21 1.00 14.04
N MET A 59 -2.56 0.77 15.21
CA MET A 59 -2.02 1.87 16.03
C MET A 59 -0.93 2.68 15.32
N LEU A 60 -0.18 2.06 14.41
CA LEU A 60 0.83 2.70 13.57
C LEU A 60 0.23 3.39 12.33
N GLY A 61 -1.10 3.35 12.14
CA GLY A 61 -1.80 3.99 11.04
C GLY A 61 -1.96 3.12 9.79
N GLY A 62 -1.81 1.80 9.91
CA GLY A 62 -2.13 0.83 8.85
C GLY A 62 -3.63 0.61 8.69
N ASP A 63 -4.10 0.61 7.44
CA ASP A 63 -5.51 0.41 7.08
C ASP A 63 -5.75 -0.99 6.48
N THR A 64 -4.75 -1.55 5.80
CA THR A 64 -4.81 -2.90 5.21
C THR A 64 -3.49 -3.62 5.40
N VAL A 65 -3.52 -4.95 5.41
CA VAL A 65 -2.33 -5.80 5.52
C VAL A 65 -2.28 -6.81 4.38
N GLY A 66 -1.08 -7.10 3.88
CA GLY A 66 -0.82 -8.18 2.94
C GLY A 66 0.67 -8.43 2.78
N MET A 67 1.08 -9.18 1.76
CA MET A 67 2.43 -9.74 1.68
C MET A 67 3.18 -9.43 0.38
N THR A 68 2.68 -8.50 -0.47
CA THR A 68 3.16 -8.39 -1.86
C THR A 68 3.48 -6.98 -2.35
N ASN A 69 3.07 -5.93 -1.64
CA ASN A 69 3.13 -4.58 -2.19
C ASN A 69 4.49 -3.88 -1.97
N VAL A 70 5.35 -4.42 -1.08
CA VAL A 70 6.66 -3.85 -0.72
C VAL A 70 7.67 -4.92 -0.25
N PRO A 71 8.93 -4.90 -0.72
CA PRO A 71 9.35 -4.57 -2.08
C PRO A 71 8.96 -5.67 -3.08
#